data_AF-A0A7C6AAW8-F1
#
_entry.id   AF-A0A7C6AAW8-F1
#
_cell.length_a   1.000
_cell.length_b   1.000
_cell.length_c   1.000
_cell.angle_alpha   90.00
_cell.angle_beta   90.00
_cell.angle_gamma   90.00
#
_symmetry.space_group_name_H-M   'P 1'
#
loop_
_entity.id
_entity.type
_entity.pdbx_description
1 polymer ?
#
loop_
_entity_poly.entity_id
_entity_poly.type
_entity_poly.pdbx_seq_one_letter_code
_entity_poly.pdbx_strand_id
1 'polypeptide(L)'
;MVFGCLLFWAIFTAQGIAPISVPSNNPEPFKIEIGSEVYDWDVVARFVMPNESVLIRVVAGSNLRTALSNFGWVVSGGTLLNISELEKVWIAPQEPGLYQVIIANRSIKTINIFVMVPYDSLKNGRLNGYLIGSYPRSPSPHPRLTTPKGFVEVTPENENTPVSPNFTLKEFVCRQPSDYPKYLVLKEELVMKLELLLAKIRDKGYQCSKLVVFSGYRPPRFNAGGGGGRHSAHIYGGAADIFIDENNDGMIDDLNGDGRCDSRDSKILFDLANELDMERPDLVGGLGWYRKVGRIGPCIHIDVRGKPTRWRQ
;
A
#
# COMPACT_ATOMS: atom_id res chain seq x y z
N MET A 1 -45.56 71.04 -49.34
CA MET A 1 -44.24 70.39 -49.29
C MET A 1 -43.89 70.15 -47.83
N VAL A 2 -43.97 68.91 -47.37
CA VAL A 2 -43.36 68.43 -46.12
C VAL A 2 -42.85 67.02 -46.43
N PHE A 3 -41.54 66.81 -46.38
CA PHE A 3 -40.89 65.50 -46.55
C PHE A 3 -40.49 64.98 -45.17
N GLY A 4 -40.93 63.77 -44.83
CA GLY A 4 -40.66 63.09 -43.57
C GLY A 4 -39.35 62.30 -43.59
N CYS A 5 -38.62 62.36 -42.47
CA CYS A 5 -37.45 61.53 -42.19
C CYS A 5 -37.88 60.08 -41.87
N LEU A 6 -37.28 59.11 -42.55
CA LEU A 6 -37.33 57.68 -42.17
C LEU A 6 -35.99 57.30 -41.54
N LEU A 7 -36.02 56.90 -40.26
CA LEU A 7 -34.90 56.26 -39.58
C LEU A 7 -34.82 54.78 -39.98
N PHE A 8 -33.67 54.35 -40.49
CA PHE A 8 -33.32 52.94 -40.63
C PHE A 8 -32.68 52.42 -39.34
N TRP A 9 -33.27 51.41 -38.72
CA TRP A 9 -32.65 50.61 -37.66
C TRP A 9 -31.89 49.44 -38.30
N ALA A 10 -30.57 49.40 -38.12
CA ALA A 10 -29.75 48.26 -38.50
C ALA A 10 -29.82 47.19 -37.39
N ILE A 11 -30.36 46.02 -37.72
CA ILE A 11 -30.35 44.85 -36.83
C ILE A 11 -28.99 44.16 -37.00
N PHE A 12 -28.12 44.27 -36.00
CA PHE A 12 -26.93 43.42 -35.91
C PHE A 12 -27.36 42.03 -35.45
N THR A 13 -27.22 41.03 -36.33
CA THR A 13 -27.30 39.62 -35.92
C THR A 13 -25.93 39.20 -35.41
N ALA A 14 -25.81 39.01 -34.09
CA ALA A 14 -24.63 38.39 -33.51
C ALA A 14 -24.59 36.92 -33.94
N GLN A 15 -23.63 36.54 -34.79
CA GLN A 15 -23.31 35.14 -35.02
C GLN A 15 -22.73 34.58 -33.73
N GLY A 16 -23.55 33.85 -32.97
CA GLY A 16 -23.11 33.11 -31.80
C GLY A 16 -22.07 32.08 -32.22
N ILE A 17 -20.88 32.16 -31.62
CA ILE A 17 -19.87 31.11 -31.71
C ILE A 17 -20.48 29.87 -31.06
N ALA A 18 -20.69 28.81 -31.84
CA ALA A 18 -21.14 27.53 -31.28
C ALA A 18 -20.13 27.07 -30.23
N PRO A 19 -20.56 26.60 -29.05
CA PRO A 19 -19.64 26.09 -28.04
C PRO A 19 -18.85 24.94 -28.67
N ILE A 20 -17.52 25.04 -28.62
CA ILE A 20 -16.63 23.94 -28.96
C ILE A 20 -16.95 22.82 -27.97
N SER A 21 -17.59 21.75 -28.45
CA SER A 21 -17.73 20.52 -27.69
C SER A 21 -16.32 19.94 -27.52
N VAL A 22 -15.72 20.14 -26.35
CA VAL A 22 -14.50 19.42 -25.95
C VAL A 22 -14.92 17.96 -25.82
N PRO A 23 -14.37 17.03 -26.62
CA PRO A 23 -14.61 15.61 -26.39
C PRO A 23 -14.23 15.31 -24.95
N SER A 24 -15.11 14.63 -24.21
CA SER A 24 -14.77 14.08 -22.90
C SER A 24 -13.76 12.95 -23.10
N ASN A 25 -12.52 13.30 -23.42
CA ASN A 25 -11.37 12.43 -23.28
C ASN A 25 -11.08 12.35 -21.79
N ASN A 26 -11.89 11.60 -21.03
CA ASN A 26 -11.40 11.10 -19.76
C ASN A 26 -10.12 10.32 -20.09
N PRO A 27 -8.95 10.79 -19.64
CA PRO A 27 -7.71 10.13 -19.98
C PRO A 27 -7.75 8.74 -19.38
N GLU A 28 -7.47 7.70 -20.17
CA GLU A 28 -7.24 6.40 -19.56
C GLU A 28 -6.00 6.51 -18.66
N PRO A 29 -6.12 6.19 -17.36
CA PRO A 29 -4.98 6.16 -16.48
C PRO A 29 -3.96 5.13 -17.02
N PHE A 30 -2.68 5.48 -17.00
CA PHE A 30 -1.62 4.52 -17.30
C PHE A 30 -1.42 3.59 -16.10
N LYS A 31 -0.77 2.44 -16.30
CA LYS A 31 -0.35 1.54 -15.22
C LYS A 31 1.16 1.55 -15.10
N ILE A 32 1.68 1.10 -13.97
CA ILE A 32 3.12 0.91 -13.78
C ILE A 32 3.41 -0.55 -13.45
N GLU A 33 4.43 -1.11 -14.08
CA GLU A 33 4.97 -2.43 -13.75
C GLU A 33 6.29 -2.25 -13.03
N ILE A 34 6.42 -2.91 -11.88
CA ILE A 34 7.65 -2.93 -11.08
C ILE A 34 7.81 -4.34 -10.52
N GLY A 35 8.89 -5.02 -10.92
CA GLY A 35 9.05 -6.45 -10.63
C GLY A 35 8.10 -7.29 -11.48
N SER A 36 7.34 -8.18 -10.87
CA SER A 36 6.34 -9.02 -11.55
C SER A 36 4.91 -8.46 -11.49
N GLU A 37 4.69 -7.37 -10.78
CA GLU A 37 3.37 -6.83 -10.52
C GLU A 37 3.08 -5.59 -11.37
N VAL A 38 1.84 -5.48 -11.84
CA VAL A 38 1.30 -4.31 -12.53
C VAL A 38 0.33 -3.59 -11.60
N TYR A 39 0.55 -2.29 -11.41
CA TYR A 39 -0.21 -1.44 -10.51
C TYR A 39 -1.03 -0.44 -11.29
N ASP A 40 -2.33 -0.43 -10.99
CA ASP A 40 -3.27 0.62 -11.37
C ASP A 40 -3.56 1.53 -10.17
N TRP A 41 -2.52 1.87 -9.42
CA TRP A 41 -2.61 2.69 -8.21
C TRP A 41 -1.86 3.99 -8.42
N ASP A 42 -2.31 5.05 -7.74
CA ASP A 42 -1.65 6.35 -7.80
C ASP A 42 -0.43 6.43 -6.87
N VAL A 43 -0.33 5.51 -5.91
CA VAL A 43 0.81 5.40 -5.01
C VAL A 43 1.15 3.95 -4.71
N VAL A 44 2.45 3.65 -4.72
CA VAL A 44 3.02 2.36 -4.32
C VAL A 44 4.28 2.60 -3.49
N ALA A 45 4.60 1.71 -2.54
CA ALA A 45 5.89 1.72 -1.87
C ALA A 45 6.84 0.62 -2.38
N ARG A 46 8.14 0.89 -2.26
CA ARG A 46 9.22 -0.08 -2.45
C ARG A 46 10.18 -0.06 -1.28
N PHE A 47 10.70 -1.23 -0.90
CA PHE A 47 11.64 -1.36 0.21
C PHE A 47 12.94 -1.99 -0.29
N VAL A 48 13.97 -1.16 -0.47
CA VAL A 48 15.19 -1.55 -1.17
C VAL A 48 16.43 -1.33 -0.30
N MET A 49 17.50 -2.07 -0.57
CA MET A 49 18.79 -1.86 0.05
C MET A 49 19.55 -0.69 -0.60
N PRO A 50 20.54 -0.10 0.08
CA PRO A 50 21.45 0.86 -0.53
C PRO A 50 22.07 0.32 -1.83
N ASN A 51 22.07 1.14 -2.88
CA ASN A 51 22.55 0.81 -4.25
C ASN A 51 21.75 -0.27 -5.00
N GLU A 52 20.62 -0.74 -4.47
CA GLU A 52 19.72 -1.63 -5.20
C GLU A 52 19.01 -0.88 -6.34
N SER A 53 18.74 -1.57 -7.44
CA SER A 53 18.06 -1.00 -8.60
C SER A 53 16.60 -1.44 -8.67
N VAL A 54 15.73 -0.52 -9.10
CA VAL A 54 14.31 -0.74 -9.32
C VAL A 54 14.02 -0.48 -10.79
N LEU A 55 13.62 -1.52 -11.51
CA LEU A 55 13.13 -1.39 -12.88
C LEU A 55 11.67 -0.95 -12.86
N ILE A 56 11.37 0.13 -13.57
CA ILE A 56 10.04 0.73 -13.63
C ILE A 56 9.62 0.84 -15.07
N ARG A 57 8.49 0.23 -15.40
CA ARG A 57 7.88 0.27 -16.74
C ARG A 57 6.53 0.94 -16.67
N VAL A 58 6.26 1.82 -17.63
CA VAL A 58 4.93 2.37 -17.87
C VAL A 58 4.20 1.44 -18.83
N VAL A 59 3.07 0.92 -18.38
CA VAL A 59 2.18 0.08 -19.20
C VAL A 59 1.07 0.99 -19.72
N ALA A 60 1.19 1.39 -20.98
CA ALA A 60 0.17 2.18 -21.67
C ALA A 60 -1.03 1.28 -22.07
N GLY A 61 -2.25 1.79 -21.92
CA GLY A 61 -3.46 1.11 -22.40
C GLY A 61 -3.46 0.91 -23.93
N SER A 62 -4.40 0.10 -24.43
CA SER A 62 -4.50 -0.34 -25.84
C SER A 62 -4.68 0.78 -26.88
N ASN A 63 -4.87 2.03 -26.46
CA ASN A 63 -4.89 3.18 -27.35
C ASN A 63 -3.46 3.59 -27.74
N LEU A 64 -3.09 3.27 -28.98
CA LEU A 64 -1.83 3.63 -29.66
C LEU A 64 -1.44 5.12 -29.63
N ARG A 65 -2.34 6.03 -29.20
CA ARG A 65 -2.01 7.46 -28.97
C ARG A 65 -1.33 7.72 -27.62
N THR A 66 -1.52 6.87 -26.62
CA THR A 66 -0.83 6.95 -25.32
C THR A 66 0.64 6.53 -25.44
N ALA A 67 0.98 5.78 -26.50
CA ALA A 67 2.36 5.39 -26.81
C ALA A 67 3.25 6.56 -27.27
N LEU A 68 2.69 7.76 -27.48
CA LEU A 68 3.41 8.96 -27.95
C LEU A 68 3.31 10.15 -26.98
N SER A 69 2.76 9.97 -25.78
CA SER A 69 2.78 11.03 -24.76
C SER A 69 4.08 11.00 -23.97
N ASN A 70 4.83 12.12 -23.97
CA ASN A 70 6.03 12.28 -23.16
C ASN A 70 5.67 12.15 -21.67
N PHE A 71 6.14 11.08 -21.03
CA PHE A 71 6.05 10.94 -19.58
C PHE A 71 7.12 11.82 -18.93
N GLY A 72 6.70 12.68 -18.01
CA GLY A 72 7.59 13.39 -17.11
C GLY A 72 8.03 12.47 -15.97
N TRP A 73 9.31 12.53 -15.62
CA TRP A 73 9.88 11.77 -14.52
C TRP A 73 10.58 12.73 -13.57
N VAL A 74 10.23 12.70 -12.29
CA VAL A 74 10.88 13.49 -11.24
C VAL A 74 11.34 12.55 -10.16
N VAL A 75 12.57 12.71 -9.70
CA VAL A 75 13.13 11.94 -8.59
C VAL A 75 13.60 12.88 -7.49
N SER A 76 13.29 12.58 -6.23
CA SER A 76 13.77 13.37 -5.08
C SER A 76 15.22 13.06 -4.70
N GLY A 77 15.78 11.97 -5.22
CA GLY A 77 17.16 11.52 -5.05
C GLY A 77 17.40 10.19 -5.75
N GLY A 78 18.60 9.62 -5.57
CA GLY A 78 19.06 8.46 -6.33
C GLY A 78 19.42 8.81 -7.78
N THR A 79 19.68 7.77 -8.59
CA THR A 79 20.02 7.95 -10.01
C THR A 79 18.96 7.31 -10.90
N LEU A 80 18.37 8.08 -11.81
CA LEU A 80 17.42 7.57 -12.80
C LEU A 80 18.13 7.35 -14.14
N LEU A 81 18.25 6.09 -14.57
CA LEU A 81 18.79 5.70 -15.86
C LEU A 81 17.68 5.51 -16.89
N ASN A 82 17.89 6.08 -18.07
CA ASN A 82 16.96 5.96 -19.19
C ASN A 82 17.24 4.68 -19.99
N ILE A 83 16.29 3.75 -20.05
CA ILE A 83 16.36 2.57 -20.93
C ILE A 83 15.56 2.84 -22.22
N SER A 84 14.32 3.32 -22.07
CA SER A 84 13.47 3.79 -23.15
C SER A 84 12.49 4.87 -22.65
N GLU A 85 11.62 5.39 -23.52
CA GLU A 85 10.58 6.35 -23.13
C GLU A 85 9.68 5.83 -22.00
N LEU A 86 9.35 4.54 -22.03
CA LEU A 86 8.44 3.89 -21.07
C LEU A 86 9.15 3.04 -20.02
N GLU A 87 10.48 2.94 -20.06
CA GLU A 87 11.24 2.07 -19.16
C GLU A 87 12.43 2.81 -18.57
N LYS A 88 12.49 2.88 -17.24
CA LYS A 88 13.59 3.49 -16.50
C LYS A 88 14.10 2.53 -15.42
N VAL A 89 15.37 2.66 -15.09
CA VAL A 89 15.95 2.01 -13.91
C VAL A 89 16.29 3.09 -12.90
N TRP A 90 15.70 3.03 -11.71
CA TRP A 90 16.10 3.90 -10.60
C TRP A 90 17.09 3.15 -9.69
N ILE A 91 18.20 3.79 -9.34
CA ILE A 91 19.23 3.22 -8.46
C ILE A 91 19.20 3.96 -7.13
N ALA A 92 19.05 3.18 -6.05
CA ALA A 92 19.02 3.68 -4.69
C ALA A 92 20.34 4.37 -4.31
N PRO A 93 20.30 5.53 -3.63
CA PRO A 93 21.49 6.09 -3.01
C PRO A 93 22.02 5.21 -1.87
N GLN A 94 23.20 5.55 -1.36
CA GLN A 94 23.79 4.89 -0.19
C GLN A 94 23.02 5.20 1.10
N GLU A 95 22.52 6.44 1.22
CA GLU A 95 21.87 6.93 2.43
C GLU A 95 20.47 6.31 2.60
N PRO A 96 20.18 5.69 3.76
CA PRO A 96 18.83 5.25 4.09
C PRO A 96 17.85 6.42 4.19
N GLY A 97 16.59 6.21 3.80
CA GLY A 97 15.58 7.25 3.84
C GLY A 97 14.47 7.05 2.83
N LEU A 98 13.54 8.01 2.78
CA LEU A 98 12.46 8.05 1.80
C LEU A 98 12.89 8.83 0.55
N TYR A 99 12.80 8.18 -0.60
CA TYR A 99 12.98 8.78 -1.91
C TYR A 99 11.72 8.56 -2.75
N GLN A 100 11.43 9.49 -3.66
CA GLN A 100 10.24 9.43 -4.49
C GLN A 100 10.62 9.42 -5.96
N VAL A 101 9.96 8.54 -6.71
CA VAL A 101 9.90 8.61 -8.17
C VAL A 101 8.47 8.99 -8.54
N ILE A 102 8.31 10.15 -9.17
CA ILE A 102 7.02 10.66 -9.65
C ILE A 102 7.00 10.52 -11.16
N ILE A 103 5.96 9.87 -11.66
CA ILE A 103 5.70 9.67 -13.08
C ILE A 103 4.46 10.48 -13.42
N ALA A 104 4.63 11.46 -14.30
CA ALA A 104 3.58 12.39 -14.65
C ALA A 104 3.27 12.31 -16.14
N ASN A 105 1.98 12.30 -16.44
CA ASN A 105 1.43 12.55 -17.76
C ASN A 105 0.11 13.30 -17.53
N ARG A 106 -1.01 12.82 -18.09
CA ARG A 106 -2.36 13.32 -17.77
C ARG A 106 -2.84 12.92 -16.36
N SER A 107 -2.14 11.99 -15.71
CA SER A 107 -2.29 11.62 -14.30
C SER A 107 -0.90 11.52 -13.65
N ILE A 108 -0.87 11.43 -12.32
CA ILE A 108 0.36 11.33 -11.53
C ILE A 108 0.37 9.99 -10.80
N LYS A 109 1.50 9.29 -10.87
CA LYS A 109 1.79 8.14 -10.01
C LYS A 109 3.06 8.36 -9.22
N THR A 110 3.04 7.97 -7.96
CA THR A 110 4.15 8.15 -7.02
C THR A 110 4.64 6.80 -6.53
N ILE A 111 5.94 6.57 -6.63
CA ILE A 111 6.62 5.41 -6.05
C ILE A 111 7.41 5.93 -4.85
N ASN A 112 6.96 5.61 -3.64
CA ASN A 112 7.64 5.91 -2.39
C ASN A 112 8.68 4.80 -2.11
N ILE A 113 9.94 5.06 -2.41
CA ILE A 113 11.03 4.11 -2.25
C ILE A 113 11.75 4.37 -0.93
N PHE A 114 11.62 3.44 0.00
CA PHE A 114 12.34 3.46 1.27
C PHE A 114 13.66 2.70 1.11
N VAL A 115 14.77 3.43 1.11
CA VAL A 115 16.11 2.84 1.21
C VAL A 115 16.32 2.43 2.66
N MET A 116 16.48 1.13 2.88
CA MET A 116 16.52 0.52 4.20
C MET A 116 17.88 0.68 4.87
N VAL A 117 17.87 0.74 6.20
CA VAL A 117 19.05 0.55 7.03
C VAL A 117 19.46 -0.92 6.95
N PRO A 118 20.69 -1.26 6.52
CA PRO A 118 21.13 -2.65 6.41
C PRO A 118 21.02 -3.44 7.73
N TYR A 119 20.71 -4.74 7.65
CA TYR A 119 20.56 -5.59 8.83
C TYR A 119 21.82 -5.61 9.70
N ASP A 120 23.01 -5.55 9.09
CA ASP A 120 24.30 -5.60 9.78
C ASP A 120 24.61 -4.35 10.64
N SER A 121 23.82 -3.29 10.46
CA SER A 121 23.82 -2.11 11.33
C SER A 121 23.23 -2.41 12.71
N LEU A 122 22.49 -3.51 12.86
CA LEU A 122 21.91 -3.92 14.14
C LEU A 122 23.01 -4.27 15.15
N LYS A 123 23.19 -3.46 16.19
CA LYS A 123 24.16 -3.71 17.26
C LYS A 123 23.44 -4.06 18.55
N ASN A 124 23.76 -5.21 19.14
CA ASN A 124 23.15 -5.70 20.38
C ASN A 124 21.60 -5.69 20.35
N GLY A 125 21.03 -6.00 19.19
CA GLY A 125 19.58 -6.03 18.98
C GLY A 125 18.92 -4.64 18.90
N ARG A 126 19.68 -3.58 18.63
CA ARG A 126 19.17 -2.20 18.54
C ARG A 126 19.65 -1.47 17.27
N LEU A 127 18.82 -0.54 16.81
CA LEU A 127 19.15 0.48 15.81
C LEU A 127 18.78 1.84 16.41
N ASN A 128 19.72 2.78 16.50
CA ASN A 128 19.50 4.13 17.03
C ASN A 128 18.65 4.17 18.31
N GLY A 129 18.94 3.26 19.26
CA GLY A 129 18.19 3.14 20.52
C GLY A 129 16.91 2.30 20.44
N TYR A 130 16.29 2.15 19.27
CA TYR A 130 15.09 1.33 19.09
C TYR A 130 15.39 -0.16 19.29
N LEU A 131 14.65 -0.81 20.20
CA LEU A 131 14.84 -2.22 20.55
C LEU A 131 14.16 -3.14 19.55
N ILE A 132 14.95 -3.87 18.75
CA ILE A 132 14.46 -4.88 17.81
C ILE A 132 14.55 -6.27 18.43
N GLY A 133 15.67 -6.58 19.08
CA GLY A 133 16.00 -7.90 19.58
C GLY A 133 16.73 -8.75 18.55
N SER A 134 16.61 -10.08 18.68
CA SER A 134 17.29 -11.03 17.82
C SER A 134 16.29 -11.86 17.05
N TYR A 135 16.47 -11.91 15.73
CA TYR A 135 15.76 -12.85 14.89
C TYR A 135 16.15 -14.30 15.26
N PRO A 136 15.27 -15.28 15.02
CA PRO A 136 15.61 -16.69 15.20
C PRO A 136 16.86 -17.07 14.41
N ARG A 137 17.78 -17.81 15.06
CA ARG A 137 18.99 -18.34 14.39
C ARG A 137 18.67 -19.44 13.38
N SER A 138 17.61 -20.20 13.64
CA SER A 138 17.09 -21.19 12.70
C SER A 138 16.45 -20.48 11.50
N PRO A 139 16.62 -21.00 10.28
CA PRO A 139 15.88 -20.51 9.13
C PRO A 139 14.39 -20.45 9.42
N SER A 140 13.72 -19.46 8.84
CA SER A 140 12.27 -19.39 8.92
C SER A 140 11.64 -20.62 8.24
N PRO A 141 10.62 -21.24 8.84
CA PRO A 141 9.89 -22.37 8.24
C PRO A 141 8.87 -21.93 7.18
N HIS A 142 8.81 -20.64 6.87
CA HIS A 142 7.85 -20.02 5.96
C HIS A 142 8.54 -19.72 4.62
N PRO A 143 8.10 -20.35 3.50
CA PRO A 143 8.79 -20.25 2.21
C PRO A 143 9.09 -18.82 1.73
N ARG A 144 8.23 -17.85 2.06
CA ARG A 144 8.36 -16.46 1.61
C ARG A 144 8.88 -15.47 2.65
N LEU A 145 9.12 -15.91 3.88
CA LEU A 145 9.55 -15.01 4.96
C LEU A 145 10.92 -15.43 5.43
N THR A 146 11.94 -14.64 5.11
CA THR A 146 13.32 -14.83 5.57
C THR A 146 13.71 -13.73 6.53
N THR A 147 14.86 -13.90 7.20
CA THR A 147 15.50 -12.79 7.92
C THR A 147 15.59 -11.58 7.00
N PRO A 148 15.20 -10.38 7.47
CA PRO A 148 15.18 -9.19 6.64
C PRO A 148 16.59 -8.78 6.21
N LYS A 149 16.71 -8.23 5.00
CA LYS A 149 17.97 -7.65 4.51
C LYS A 149 18.29 -6.32 5.20
N GLY A 150 17.25 -5.61 5.65
CA GLY A 150 17.34 -4.31 6.31
C GLY A 150 16.01 -3.90 6.92
N PHE A 151 15.98 -2.67 7.42
CA PHE A 151 14.84 -2.10 8.13
C PHE A 151 14.49 -0.74 7.54
N VAL A 152 13.19 -0.46 7.40
CA VAL A 152 12.71 0.88 7.10
C VAL A 152 12.87 1.74 8.34
N GLU A 153 13.59 2.86 8.20
CA GLU A 153 13.66 3.89 9.23
C GLU A 153 12.38 4.74 9.18
N VAL A 154 11.67 4.81 10.29
CA VAL A 154 10.45 5.58 10.45
C VAL A 154 10.74 6.78 11.33
N THR A 155 10.41 7.96 10.85
CA THR A 155 10.60 9.25 11.51
C THR A 155 9.25 9.98 11.61
N PRO A 156 9.14 11.07 12.40
CA PRO A 156 7.92 11.89 12.43
C PRO A 156 7.54 12.43 11.04
N GLU A 157 8.53 12.69 10.19
CA GLU A 157 8.34 13.29 8.85
C GLU A 157 7.80 12.27 7.83
N ASN A 158 8.14 10.98 7.97
CA ASN A 158 7.80 9.96 6.97
C ASN A 158 6.73 8.94 7.43
N GLU A 159 6.32 8.95 8.70
CA GLU A 159 5.43 7.90 9.21
C GLU A 159 4.08 7.87 8.50
N ASN A 160 3.59 9.02 8.03
CA ASN A 160 2.30 9.13 7.33
C ASN A 160 2.43 8.95 5.81
N THR A 161 3.61 8.58 5.30
CA THR A 161 3.81 8.31 3.88
C THR A 161 2.93 7.13 3.44
N PRO A 162 2.11 7.28 2.37
CA PRO A 162 1.32 6.19 1.83
C PRO A 162 2.22 5.06 1.30
N VAL A 163 1.91 3.82 1.68
CA VAL A 163 2.55 2.62 1.10
C VAL A 163 1.73 2.01 -0.03
N SER A 164 0.44 2.37 -0.09
CA SER A 164 -0.52 2.06 -1.13
C SER A 164 -1.73 3.02 -0.98
N PRO A 165 -2.74 2.98 -1.87
CA PRO A 165 -3.84 3.95 -1.83
C PRO A 165 -4.59 4.04 -0.50
N ASN A 166 -4.76 2.92 0.22
CA ASN A 166 -5.56 2.85 1.44
C ASN A 166 -4.71 2.69 2.72
N PHE A 167 -3.38 2.57 2.61
CA PHE A 167 -2.51 2.30 3.77
C PHE A 167 -1.28 3.21 3.82
N THR A 168 -0.90 3.59 5.04
CA THR A 168 0.29 4.39 5.38
C THR A 168 1.32 3.57 6.15
N LEU A 169 2.56 4.05 6.17
CA LEU A 169 3.67 3.35 6.84
C LEU A 169 3.39 3.15 8.35
N LYS A 170 2.86 4.17 9.04
CA LYS A 170 2.59 4.16 10.48
C LYS A 170 1.68 3.02 10.93
N GLU A 171 0.76 2.59 10.08
CA GLU A 171 -0.20 1.53 10.39
C GLU A 171 0.48 0.17 10.62
N PHE A 172 1.68 -0.01 10.05
CA PHE A 172 2.47 -1.23 10.22
C PHE A 172 3.55 -1.09 11.31
N VAL A 173 3.74 0.10 11.89
CA VAL A 173 4.72 0.34 12.95
C VAL A 173 4.26 -0.33 14.25
N CYS A 174 5.19 -1.00 14.93
CA CYS A 174 4.90 -1.60 16.22
C CYS A 174 4.56 -0.54 17.27
N ARG A 175 3.53 -0.82 18.10
CA ARG A 175 3.15 0.02 19.25
C ARG A 175 4.14 -0.01 20.42
N GLN A 176 5.31 -0.64 20.27
CA GLN A 176 6.38 -0.60 21.26
C GLN A 176 6.66 0.87 21.65
N PRO A 177 6.54 1.23 22.95
CA PRO A 177 6.92 2.56 23.41
C PRO A 177 8.40 2.83 23.11
N SER A 178 8.67 3.90 22.39
CA SER A 178 10.01 4.36 22.02
C SER A 178 9.90 5.73 21.36
N ASP A 179 10.97 6.53 21.51
CA ASP A 179 11.20 7.71 20.68
C ASP A 179 11.54 7.30 19.24
N TYR A 180 11.53 8.30 18.35
CA TYR A 180 11.99 8.15 16.97
C TYR A 180 13.53 8.20 16.88
N PRO A 181 14.13 7.57 15.85
CA PRO A 181 13.47 6.78 14.82
C PRO A 181 12.97 5.42 15.33
N LYS A 182 11.89 4.94 14.71
CA LYS A 182 11.41 3.56 14.85
C LYS A 182 11.81 2.77 13.62
N TYR A 183 11.71 1.44 13.70
CA TYR A 183 12.09 0.57 12.59
C TYR A 183 11.06 -0.52 12.34
N LEU A 184 10.80 -0.80 11.06
CA LEU A 184 9.95 -1.90 10.67
C LEU A 184 10.48 -2.66 9.47
N VAL A 185 9.93 -3.86 9.29
CA VAL A 185 10.03 -4.64 8.06
C VAL A 185 8.61 -4.74 7.51
N LEU A 186 8.42 -4.52 6.22
CA LEU A 186 7.14 -4.66 5.55
C LEU A 186 7.32 -5.38 4.22
N LYS A 187 6.47 -6.36 3.95
CA LYS A 187 6.41 -7.08 2.69
C LYS A 187 5.44 -6.39 1.75
N GLU A 188 5.87 -6.14 0.51
CA GLU A 188 5.04 -5.54 -0.53
C GLU A 188 3.83 -6.43 -0.86
N GLU A 189 4.01 -7.75 -0.78
CA GLU A 189 2.97 -8.74 -0.98
C GLU A 189 1.87 -8.64 0.09
N LEU A 190 2.22 -8.29 1.33
CA LEU A 190 1.23 -8.07 2.39
C LEU A 190 0.37 -6.85 2.06
N VAL A 191 1.00 -5.73 1.68
CA VAL A 191 0.29 -4.51 1.29
C VAL A 191 -0.63 -4.78 0.10
N MET A 192 -0.13 -5.50 -0.91
CA MET A 192 -0.94 -5.93 -2.07
C MET A 192 -2.15 -6.76 -1.65
N LYS A 193 -1.94 -7.75 -0.79
CA LYS A 193 -3.02 -8.62 -0.30
C LYS A 193 -4.09 -7.84 0.45
N LEU A 194 -3.70 -6.84 1.25
CA LEU A 194 -4.64 -5.99 1.99
C LEU A 194 -5.47 -5.09 1.07
N GLU A 195 -4.86 -4.50 0.04
CA GLU A 195 -5.57 -3.70 -0.98
C GLU A 195 -6.58 -4.56 -1.76
N LEU A 196 -6.18 -5.76 -2.18
CA LEU A 196 -7.07 -6.68 -2.90
C LEU A 196 -8.19 -7.20 -2.00
N LEU A 197 -7.90 -7.47 -0.73
CA LEU A 197 -8.93 -7.87 0.24
C LEU A 197 -9.95 -6.75 0.46
N LEU A 198 -9.49 -5.50 0.61
CA LEU A 198 -10.36 -4.34 0.72
C LEU A 198 -11.26 -4.17 -0.51
N ALA A 199 -10.69 -4.30 -1.71
CA ALA A 199 -11.46 -4.28 -2.96
C ALA A 199 -12.51 -5.42 -3.00
N LYS A 200 -12.12 -6.64 -2.61
CA LYS A 200 -13.02 -7.81 -2.56
C LYS A 200 -14.17 -7.64 -1.56
N ILE A 201 -13.88 -7.09 -0.39
CA ILE A 201 -14.90 -6.79 0.64
C ILE A 201 -15.96 -5.83 0.07
N ARG A 202 -15.51 -4.76 -0.59
CA ARG A 202 -16.40 -3.78 -1.23
C ARG A 202 -17.21 -4.40 -2.38
N ASP A 203 -16.58 -5.21 -3.22
CA ASP A 203 -17.23 -5.92 -4.34
C ASP A 203 -18.33 -6.87 -3.86
N LYS A 204 -18.14 -7.48 -2.67
CA LYS A 204 -19.14 -8.33 -2.01
C LYS A 204 -20.25 -7.54 -1.31
N GLY A 205 -20.23 -6.21 -1.37
CA GLY A 205 -21.27 -5.33 -0.86
C GLY A 205 -21.14 -4.92 0.60
N TYR A 206 -20.02 -5.26 1.27
CA TYR A 206 -19.77 -4.80 2.63
C TYR A 206 -19.31 -3.34 2.63
N GLN A 207 -19.87 -2.52 3.53
CA GLN A 207 -19.36 -1.18 3.76
C GLN A 207 -17.97 -1.28 4.41
N CYS A 208 -16.95 -0.79 3.72
CA CYS A 208 -15.59 -0.77 4.21
C CYS A 208 -14.81 0.34 3.52
N SER A 209 -14.76 1.50 4.15
CA SER A 209 -13.93 2.63 3.73
C SER A 209 -12.44 2.30 3.92
N LYS A 210 -12.08 1.54 4.96
CA LYS A 210 -10.69 1.15 5.23
C LYS A 210 -10.63 -0.12 6.09
N LEU A 211 -9.59 -0.93 5.91
CA LEU A 211 -9.23 -1.98 6.86
C LEU A 211 -8.38 -1.40 7.98
N VAL A 212 -8.79 -1.60 9.23
CA VAL A 212 -7.96 -1.23 10.37
C VAL A 212 -6.84 -2.23 10.52
N VAL A 213 -5.59 -1.77 10.41
CA VAL A 213 -4.42 -2.57 10.79
C VAL A 213 -4.20 -2.45 12.29
N PHE A 214 -4.74 -3.40 13.04
CA PHE A 214 -4.49 -3.43 14.48
C PHE A 214 -3.03 -3.70 14.76
N SER A 215 -2.39 -4.64 14.06
CA SER A 215 -0.98 -4.95 14.33
C SER A 215 -0.27 -5.39 13.07
N GLY A 216 0.67 -4.59 12.59
CA GLY A 216 1.60 -4.97 11.52
C GLY A 216 2.89 -5.61 12.06
N TYR A 217 4.04 -5.01 11.75
CA TYR A 217 5.35 -5.52 12.16
C TYR A 217 5.49 -5.55 13.69
N ARG A 218 6.11 -6.61 14.20
CA ARG A 218 6.49 -6.74 15.61
C ARG A 218 7.97 -7.06 15.68
N PRO A 219 8.82 -6.21 16.29
CA PRO A 219 10.21 -6.59 16.48
C PRO A 219 10.32 -7.89 17.29
N PRO A 220 11.31 -8.76 17.03
CA PRO A 220 11.43 -10.06 17.70
C PRO A 220 11.32 -9.98 19.23
N ARG A 221 11.94 -8.98 19.87
CA ARG A 221 11.88 -8.80 21.33
C ARG A 221 10.47 -8.48 21.83
N PHE A 222 9.75 -7.63 21.10
CA PHE A 222 8.37 -7.25 21.41
C PHE A 222 7.43 -8.44 21.20
N ASN A 223 7.56 -9.13 20.06
CA ASN A 223 6.76 -10.31 19.73
C ASN A 223 6.90 -11.40 20.81
N ALA A 224 8.13 -11.72 21.23
CA ALA A 224 8.36 -12.71 22.28
C ALA A 224 7.80 -12.26 23.64
N GLY A 225 7.94 -10.97 23.99
CA GLY A 225 7.39 -10.41 25.22
C GLY A 225 5.86 -10.47 25.29
N GLY A 226 5.18 -10.42 24.14
CA GLY A 226 3.72 -10.59 24.02
C GLY A 226 3.26 -12.04 23.83
N GLY A 227 4.13 -13.04 24.00
CA GLY A 227 3.78 -14.46 23.82
C GLY A 227 3.64 -14.90 22.35
N GLY A 228 4.08 -14.07 21.40
CA GLY A 228 4.08 -14.41 19.99
C GLY A 228 5.03 -15.57 19.66
N GLY A 229 4.62 -16.41 18.72
CA GLY A 229 5.43 -17.56 18.30
C GLY A 229 6.82 -17.16 17.79
N ARG A 230 7.82 -18.04 18.02
CA ARG A 230 9.22 -17.82 17.65
C ARG A 230 9.42 -17.45 16.18
N HIS A 231 8.66 -18.06 15.29
CA HIS A 231 8.67 -17.80 13.85
C HIS A 231 7.38 -17.10 13.39
N SER A 232 6.85 -16.19 14.21
CA SER A 232 5.68 -15.39 13.85
C SER A 232 5.89 -14.65 12.52
N ALA A 233 4.90 -14.63 11.64
CA ALA A 233 5.03 -13.90 10.38
C ALA A 233 5.15 -12.36 10.58
N HIS A 234 4.68 -11.84 11.73
CA HIS A 234 4.83 -10.42 12.09
C HIS A 234 6.29 -9.99 12.24
N ILE A 235 7.17 -10.86 12.73
CA ILE A 235 8.58 -10.50 12.91
C ILE A 235 9.30 -10.36 11.57
N TYR A 236 8.74 -10.90 10.49
CA TYR A 236 9.32 -10.82 9.15
C TYR A 236 8.62 -9.78 8.25
N GLY A 237 7.73 -8.96 8.84
CA GLY A 237 6.98 -7.92 8.11
C GLY A 237 5.90 -8.45 7.17
N GLY A 238 5.58 -9.73 7.26
CA GLY A 238 4.67 -10.41 6.34
C GLY A 238 3.27 -10.64 6.87
N ALA A 239 2.91 -10.09 8.04
CA ALA A 239 1.61 -10.31 8.67
C ALA A 239 0.97 -9.03 9.20
N ALA A 240 -0.36 -9.04 9.22
CA ALA A 240 -1.20 -8.04 9.86
C ALA A 240 -2.35 -8.71 10.63
N ASP A 241 -2.72 -8.15 11.78
CA ASP A 241 -4.02 -8.40 12.39
C ASP A 241 -4.95 -7.25 12.00
N ILE A 242 -6.13 -7.57 11.43
CA ILE A 242 -7.04 -6.60 10.80
C ILE A 242 -8.51 -6.82 11.17
N PHE A 243 -9.31 -5.75 11.08
CA PHE A 243 -10.77 -5.76 11.20
C PHE A 243 -11.40 -4.58 10.44
N ILE A 244 -12.73 -4.58 10.31
CA ILE A 244 -13.53 -3.48 9.73
C ILE A 244 -14.18 -2.71 10.88
N ASP A 245 -14.05 -1.39 10.88
CA ASP A 245 -14.51 -0.49 11.96
C ASP A 245 -14.89 0.87 11.36
N GLU A 246 -16.05 0.92 10.71
CA GLU A 246 -16.55 2.12 10.03
C GLU A 246 -17.05 3.16 11.03
N ASN A 247 -17.49 2.74 12.21
CA ASN A 247 -18.00 3.63 13.26
C ASN A 247 -16.88 4.17 14.19
N ASN A 248 -15.65 3.65 14.06
CA ASN A 248 -14.45 4.00 14.84
C ASN A 248 -14.59 3.75 16.35
N ASP A 249 -15.32 2.71 16.75
CA ASP A 249 -15.49 2.33 18.17
C ASP A 249 -14.40 1.36 18.67
N GLY A 250 -13.50 0.92 17.78
CA GLY A 250 -12.41 0.01 18.09
C GLY A 250 -12.81 -1.46 18.14
N MET A 251 -14.02 -1.79 17.68
CA MET A 251 -14.55 -3.15 17.53
C MET A 251 -14.82 -3.45 16.06
N ILE A 252 -14.94 -4.74 15.75
CA ILE A 252 -15.41 -5.11 14.42
C ILE A 252 -16.89 -4.74 14.25
N ASP A 253 -17.26 -4.20 13.10
CA ASP A 253 -18.65 -3.96 12.76
C ASP A 253 -19.47 -5.26 12.69
N ASP A 254 -20.80 -5.13 12.84
CA ASP A 254 -21.76 -6.21 12.59
C ASP A 254 -21.90 -6.43 11.07
N LEU A 255 -21.03 -7.27 10.53
CA LEU A 255 -20.98 -7.60 9.10
C LEU A 255 -22.10 -8.56 8.69
N ASN A 256 -22.67 -9.29 9.66
CA ASN A 256 -23.69 -10.30 9.39
C ASN A 256 -25.13 -9.79 9.59
N GLY A 257 -25.30 -8.63 10.21
CA GLY A 257 -26.58 -7.93 10.36
C GLY A 257 -27.47 -8.48 11.49
N ASP A 258 -26.89 -9.17 12.48
CA ASP A 258 -27.65 -9.76 13.59
C ASP A 258 -27.69 -8.90 14.86
N GLY A 259 -27.15 -7.69 14.80
CA GLY A 259 -27.08 -6.73 15.88
C GLY A 259 -25.98 -7.02 16.89
N ARG A 260 -24.99 -7.86 16.57
CA ARG A 260 -23.90 -8.24 17.49
C ARG A 260 -22.53 -8.17 16.80
N CYS A 261 -21.65 -7.33 17.33
CA CYS A 261 -20.24 -7.24 16.94
C CYS A 261 -19.41 -8.36 17.60
N ASP A 262 -19.30 -9.53 16.96
CA ASP A 262 -18.61 -10.69 17.53
C ASP A 262 -17.78 -11.53 16.54
N SER A 263 -17.33 -12.70 16.99
CA SER A 263 -16.46 -13.57 16.20
C SER A 263 -17.10 -14.09 14.89
N ARG A 264 -18.42 -13.98 14.73
CA ARG A 264 -19.11 -14.35 13.50
C ARG A 264 -18.82 -13.34 12.38
N ASP A 265 -18.63 -12.07 12.73
CA ASP A 265 -18.23 -11.02 11.78
C ASP A 265 -16.79 -11.22 11.32
N SER A 266 -15.88 -11.51 12.25
CA SER A 266 -14.49 -11.80 11.85
C SER A 266 -14.36 -13.10 11.05
N LYS A 267 -15.31 -14.04 11.19
CA LYS A 267 -15.39 -15.21 10.32
C LYS A 267 -15.73 -14.83 8.87
N ILE A 268 -16.63 -13.88 8.64
CA ILE A 268 -16.93 -13.38 7.28
C ILE A 268 -15.65 -12.83 6.63
N LEU A 269 -14.93 -11.98 7.36
CA LEU A 269 -13.66 -11.41 6.88
C LEU A 269 -12.61 -12.50 6.61
N PHE A 270 -12.54 -13.53 7.45
CA PHE A 270 -11.68 -14.70 7.24
C PHE A 270 -12.05 -15.48 5.97
N ASP A 271 -13.34 -15.72 5.73
CA ASP A 271 -13.79 -16.48 4.56
C ASP A 271 -13.45 -15.71 3.26
N LEU A 272 -13.66 -14.39 3.24
CA LEU A 272 -13.27 -13.51 2.12
C LEU A 272 -11.76 -13.52 1.87
N ALA A 273 -10.95 -13.46 2.93
CA ALA A 273 -9.50 -13.58 2.82
C ALA A 273 -9.06 -14.97 2.31
N ASN A 274 -9.81 -16.02 2.66
CA ASN A 274 -9.54 -17.37 2.18
C ASN A 274 -9.91 -17.54 0.69
N GLU A 275 -11.02 -16.95 0.23
CA GLU A 275 -11.35 -16.86 -1.19
C GLU A 275 -10.26 -16.12 -1.97
N LEU A 276 -9.77 -14.99 -1.44
CA LEU A 276 -8.67 -14.24 -2.05
C LEU A 276 -7.39 -15.09 -2.18
N ASP A 277 -7.05 -15.89 -1.17
CA ASP A 277 -5.90 -16.81 -1.23
C ASP A 277 -6.01 -17.84 -2.37
N MET A 278 -7.23 -18.23 -2.76
CA MET A 278 -7.48 -19.12 -3.89
C MET A 278 -7.34 -18.41 -5.24
N GLU A 279 -7.74 -17.14 -5.30
CA GLU A 279 -7.65 -16.27 -6.48
C GLU A 279 -6.22 -15.75 -6.72
N ARG A 280 -5.44 -15.57 -5.64
CA ARG A 280 -4.05 -15.10 -5.64
C ARG A 280 -3.13 -16.06 -4.86
N PRO A 281 -2.82 -17.25 -5.42
CA PRO A 281 -1.91 -18.21 -4.77
C PRO A 281 -0.49 -17.64 -4.52
N ASP A 282 -0.08 -16.67 -5.32
CA ASP A 282 1.15 -15.92 -5.14
C ASP A 282 1.17 -15.08 -3.83
N LEU A 283 0.01 -14.77 -3.26
CA LEU A 283 -0.15 -14.04 -1.98
C LEU A 283 -0.57 -14.94 -0.81
N VAL A 284 -0.74 -16.25 -1.02
CA VAL A 284 -1.18 -17.21 0.01
C VAL A 284 -0.41 -17.14 1.33
N GLY A 285 -1.10 -17.33 2.45
CA GLY A 285 -0.40 -17.45 3.73
C GLY A 285 -1.24 -18.02 4.84
N GLY A 286 -0.87 -17.69 6.07
CA GLY A 286 -1.62 -18.01 7.26
C GLY A 286 -2.83 -17.08 7.41
N LEU A 287 -3.98 -17.68 7.72
CA LEU A 287 -5.18 -16.97 8.14
C LEU A 287 -5.60 -17.52 9.50
N GLY A 288 -5.76 -16.63 10.46
CA GLY A 288 -6.28 -16.91 11.79
C GLY A 288 -7.54 -16.10 12.02
N TRP A 289 -8.55 -16.68 12.63
CA TRP A 289 -9.73 -15.94 13.04
C TRP A 289 -9.80 -15.94 14.57
N TYR A 290 -9.84 -14.75 15.16
CA TYR A 290 -9.77 -14.54 16.59
C TYR A 290 -11.11 -14.09 17.17
N ARG A 291 -11.52 -14.74 18.26
CA ARG A 291 -12.68 -14.32 19.07
C ARG A 291 -12.43 -13.03 19.81
N LYS A 292 -11.19 -12.81 20.25
CA LYS A 292 -10.75 -11.63 20.99
C LYS A 292 -9.22 -11.55 20.99
N VAL A 293 -8.65 -10.36 20.85
CA VAL A 293 -7.21 -10.14 20.99
C VAL A 293 -6.93 -9.10 22.08
N GLY A 294 -6.67 -9.58 23.30
CA GLY A 294 -6.37 -8.71 24.44
C GLY A 294 -7.55 -7.83 24.83
N ARG A 295 -7.41 -6.50 24.71
CA ARG A 295 -8.49 -5.51 24.91
C ARG A 295 -9.28 -5.22 23.64
N ILE A 296 -8.84 -5.72 22.50
CA ILE A 296 -9.49 -5.52 21.19
C ILE A 296 -10.49 -6.64 20.97
N GLY A 297 -11.57 -6.30 20.27
CA GLY A 297 -12.59 -7.23 19.83
C GLY A 297 -12.10 -8.32 18.88
N PRO A 298 -13.05 -9.03 18.25
CA PRO A 298 -12.73 -10.01 17.21
C PRO A 298 -11.98 -9.39 16.04
N CYS A 299 -11.03 -10.12 15.48
CA CYS A 299 -10.28 -9.71 14.30
C CYS A 299 -9.77 -10.95 13.56
N ILE A 300 -9.09 -10.74 12.43
CA ILE A 300 -8.37 -11.82 11.74
C ILE A 300 -6.88 -11.53 11.70
N HIS A 301 -6.08 -12.60 11.78
CA HIS A 301 -4.70 -12.63 11.35
C HIS A 301 -4.65 -12.94 9.85
N ILE A 302 -3.83 -12.21 9.12
CA ILE A 302 -3.53 -12.46 7.70
C ILE A 302 -2.02 -12.31 7.46
N ASP A 303 -1.43 -13.23 6.69
CA ASP A 303 -0.04 -13.11 6.27
C ASP A 303 0.22 -13.67 4.86
N VAL A 304 1.47 -13.50 4.40
CA VAL A 304 1.97 -13.93 3.08
C VAL A 304 3.05 -15.02 3.17
N ARG A 305 2.99 -15.89 4.19
CA ARG A 305 4.05 -16.85 4.52
C ARG A 305 4.43 -17.86 3.42
N GLY A 306 3.66 -17.97 2.35
CA GLY A 306 3.97 -18.86 1.23
C GLY A 306 3.31 -20.23 1.28
N LYS A 307 2.51 -20.49 2.30
CA LYS A 307 1.74 -21.72 2.43
C LYS A 307 0.46 -21.46 3.20
N PRO A 308 -0.65 -22.13 2.83
CA PRO A 308 -1.89 -22.01 3.57
C PRO A 308 -1.71 -22.58 4.97
N THR A 309 -2.20 -21.85 5.97
CA THR A 309 -2.40 -22.35 7.33
C THR A 309 -3.66 -21.71 7.85
N ARG A 310 -4.57 -22.48 8.45
CA ARG A 310 -5.85 -21.99 8.96
C ARG A 310 -5.99 -22.38 10.42
N TRP A 311 -6.33 -21.42 11.26
CA TRP A 311 -6.57 -21.68 12.67
C TRP A 311 -7.65 -20.76 13.23
N ARG A 312 -8.17 -21.16 14.38
CA ARG A 312 -9.15 -20.41 15.16
C ARG A 312 -8.63 -20.29 16.57
N GLN A 313 -8.76 -19.11 17.17
CA GLN A 313 -8.36 -18.87 18.56
C GLN A 313 -9.37 -17.95 19.28
#